data_AF-A0AA41VBK8-F1
#
_entry.id   AF-A0AA41VBK8-F1
#
_cell.length_a   1.000
_cell.length_b   1.000
_cell.length_c   1.000
_cell.angle_alpha   90.00
_cell.angle_beta   90.00
_cell.angle_gamma   90.00
#
_symmetry.space_group_name_H-M   'P 1'
#
loop_
_entity.id
_entity.type
_entity.pdbx_description
1 polymer ?
#
loop_
_entity_poly.entity_id
_entity_poly.type
_entity_poly.pdbx_seq_one_letter_code
_entity_poly.pdbx_strand_id
1 'polypeptide(L)'
;MKTLLNFLEFSPYLESLVINKVKYTGKANENTLTFNKVPRCLECLKSIEIRKFNGYPKELEMVKFVLKHARVLQTVILETSYTVENYMDPRKNKKNLKAKEVEALNKKILMQLGMSPWASAGCAVKFSSS
;
A
#
# COMPACT_ATOMS: atom_id res chain seq x y z
N MET A 1 0.68 13.56 4.05
CA MET A 1 -0.51 12.92 3.44
C MET A 1 -1.43 13.89 2.71
N LYS A 2 -1.59 15.14 3.17
CA LYS A 2 -2.46 16.16 2.52
C LYS A 2 -2.25 16.30 1.00
N THR A 3 -1.01 16.26 0.51
CA THR A 3 -0.69 16.36 -0.92
C THR A 3 -1.25 15.22 -1.77
N LEU A 4 -1.19 13.97 -1.27
CA LEU A 4 -1.74 12.82 -1.98
C LEU A 4 -3.28 12.89 -2.00
N LEU A 5 -3.89 13.26 -0.87
CA LEU A 5 -5.34 13.42 -0.79
C LEU A 5 -5.85 14.45 -1.79
N ASN A 6 -5.22 15.62 -1.83
CA ASN A 6 -5.55 16.67 -2.80
C ASN A 6 -5.39 16.16 -4.25
N PHE A 7 -4.28 15.47 -4.55
CA PHE A 7 -4.06 14.91 -5.89
C PHE A 7 -5.21 13.96 -6.31
N LEU A 8 -5.65 13.08 -5.41
CA LEU A 8 -6.75 12.15 -5.67
C LEU A 8 -8.09 12.87 -5.84
N GLU A 9 -8.35 13.94 -5.09
CA GLU A 9 -9.57 14.74 -5.22
C GLU A 9 -9.63 15.49 -6.57
N PHE A 10 -8.50 16.03 -7.05
CA PHE A 10 -8.44 16.77 -8.31
C PHE A 10 -8.28 15.89 -9.55
N SER A 11 -8.18 14.57 -9.39
CA SER A 11 -7.98 13.63 -10.50
C SER A 11 -9.15 12.65 -10.64
N PRO A 12 -10.39 13.12 -10.89
CA PRO A 12 -11.60 12.30 -10.78
C PRO A 12 -11.67 11.12 -11.77
N TYR A 13 -10.86 11.12 -12.83
CA TYR A 13 -10.79 10.07 -13.86
C TYR A 13 -9.50 9.24 -13.81
N LEU A 14 -8.78 9.28 -12.68
CA LEU A 14 -7.53 8.55 -12.52
C LEU A 14 -7.79 7.04 -12.57
N GLU A 15 -7.27 6.37 -13.59
CA GLU A 15 -7.37 4.92 -13.72
C GLU A 15 -6.16 4.17 -13.17
N SER A 16 -4.99 4.81 -13.14
CA SER A 16 -3.74 4.21 -12.68
C SER A 16 -2.96 5.17 -11.79
N LEU A 17 -2.45 4.66 -10.67
CA LEU A 17 -1.66 5.41 -9.71
C LEU A 17 -0.37 4.69 -9.35
N VAL A 18 0.78 5.35 -9.53
CA VAL A 18 2.08 4.86 -9.09
C VAL A 18 2.61 5.75 -7.97
N ILE A 19 3.00 5.15 -6.84
CA ILE A 19 3.54 5.85 -5.68
C ILE A 19 4.94 5.34 -5.40
N ASN A 20 5.95 6.18 -5.66
CA ASN A 20 7.36 5.78 -5.58
C ASN A 20 7.86 5.47 -4.16
N LYS A 21 7.34 6.15 -3.15
CA LYS A 21 7.63 5.91 -1.74
C LYS A 21 6.58 6.61 -0.91
N VAL A 22 5.92 5.89 -0.01
CA VAL A 22 5.04 6.54 0.95
C VAL A 22 5.87 7.09 2.11
N LYS A 23 6.04 8.42 2.15
CA LYS A 23 6.67 9.09 3.30
C LYS A 23 5.58 9.49 4.29
N TYR A 24 5.65 8.94 5.50
CA TYR A 24 4.78 9.35 6.61
C TYR A 24 5.53 10.31 7.51
N THR A 25 5.10 11.57 7.51
CA THR A 25 5.54 12.58 8.47
C THR A 25 4.53 12.60 9.63
N GLY A 26 4.91 12.06 10.79
CA GLY A 26 4.07 12.05 12.00
C GLY A 26 4.42 10.87 12.92
N LYS A 27 4.22 11.04 14.24
CA LYS A 27 4.41 9.96 15.22
C LYS A 27 3.60 8.72 14.81
N ALA A 28 4.03 7.52 15.22
CA ALA A 28 3.37 6.26 14.88
C ALA A 28 1.85 6.26 15.21
N ASN A 29 1.45 7.10 16.15
CA ASN A 29 0.13 7.14 16.75
C ASN A 29 -0.79 8.22 16.15
N GLU A 30 -0.26 9.12 15.30
CA GLU A 30 -0.94 10.42 15.12
C GLU A 30 -1.89 10.53 13.95
N ASN A 31 -1.79 9.73 12.88
CA ASN A 31 -2.67 9.92 11.73
C ASN A 31 -3.09 8.56 11.17
N THR A 32 -4.20 8.01 11.67
CA THR A 32 -5.09 7.21 10.83
C THR A 32 -5.33 7.97 9.54
N LEU A 33 -5.35 7.30 8.40
CA LEU A 33 -5.82 7.89 7.13
C LEU A 33 -7.28 8.34 7.28
N THR A 34 -7.50 9.56 7.76
CA THR A 34 -8.84 10.16 7.84
C THR A 34 -9.16 10.78 6.50
N PHE A 35 -9.67 9.95 5.58
CA PHE A 35 -10.38 10.44 4.42
C PHE A 35 -11.74 10.96 4.90
N ASN A 36 -11.88 12.29 5.00
CA ASN A 36 -13.18 12.91 5.32
C ASN A 36 -14.24 12.57 4.27
N LYS A 37 -13.80 12.28 3.04
CA LYS A 37 -14.60 11.80 1.93
C LYS A 37 -13.77 10.85 1.07
N VAL A 38 -14.41 9.84 0.49
CA VAL A 38 -13.78 8.96 -0.49
C VAL A 38 -13.55 9.78 -1.77
N PRO A 39 -12.29 9.90 -2.26
CA PRO A 39 -12.02 10.60 -3.51
C PRO A 39 -12.72 9.92 -4.70
N ARG A 40 -13.34 10.72 -5.58
CA ARG A 40 -14.07 10.20 -6.76
C ARG A 40 -13.19 9.31 -7.64
N CYS A 41 -11.90 9.60 -7.70
CA CYS A 41 -10.95 8.83 -8.50
C CYS A 41 -10.91 7.34 -8.12
N LEU A 42 -11.30 6.96 -6.90
CA LEU A 42 -11.34 5.55 -6.50
C LEU A 42 -12.45 4.79 -7.22
N GLU A 43 -13.50 5.45 -7.68
CA GLU A 43 -14.57 4.81 -8.45
C GLU A 43 -14.11 4.33 -9.83
N CYS A 44 -13.08 4.97 -10.41
CA CYS A 44 -12.51 4.61 -11.71
C CYS A 44 -11.10 4.00 -11.65
N LEU A 45 -10.49 3.90 -10.46
CA LEU A 45 -9.13 3.38 -10.30
C LEU A 45 -9.07 1.88 -10.60
N LYS A 46 -8.32 1.51 -11.64
CA LYS A 46 -8.12 0.13 -12.10
C LYS A 46 -6.82 -0.47 -11.57
N SER A 47 -5.77 0.34 -11.41
CA SER A 47 -4.47 -0.14 -10.90
C SER A 47 -3.81 0.82 -9.92
N ILE A 48 -3.15 0.24 -8.91
CA ILE A 48 -2.25 0.97 -8.02
C ILE A 48 -0.94 0.21 -7.86
N GLU A 49 0.17 0.94 -7.92
CA GLU A 49 1.51 0.45 -7.66
C GLU A 49 2.13 1.25 -6.51
N ILE A 50 2.57 0.56 -5.48
CA ILE A 50 3.31 1.16 -4.37
C ILE A 50 4.72 0.61 -4.41
N ARG A 51 5.67 1.50 -4.74
CA ARG A 51 7.08 1.19 -4.74
C ARG A 51 7.71 1.41 -3.40
N LYS A 52 8.79 0.68 -3.17
CA LYS A 52 9.54 0.68 -1.91
C LYS A 52 8.63 0.35 -0.72
N PHE A 53 7.72 -0.59 -0.93
CA PHE A 53 6.77 -1.04 0.07
C PHE A 53 7.50 -1.86 1.14
N ASN A 54 7.33 -1.48 2.40
CA ASN A 54 7.98 -2.13 3.54
C ASN A 54 7.00 -2.89 4.42
N GLY A 55 5.69 -2.77 4.16
CA GLY A 55 4.64 -3.37 4.97
C GLY A 55 4.42 -2.63 6.28
N TYR A 56 4.79 -1.35 6.35
CA TYR A 56 4.52 -0.55 7.54
C TYR A 56 3.00 -0.42 7.77
N PRO A 57 2.54 -0.30 9.04
CA PRO A 57 1.12 -0.20 9.34
C PRO A 57 0.37 0.85 8.51
N LYS A 58 0.97 2.03 8.32
CA LYS A 58 0.37 3.10 7.50
C LYS A 58 0.30 2.77 6.01
N GLU A 59 1.27 2.00 5.47
CA GLU A 59 1.21 1.52 4.07
C GLU A 59 0.10 0.49 3.92
N LEU A 60 -0.03 -0.41 4.89
CA LEU A 60 -1.12 -1.38 4.91
C LEU A 60 -2.49 -0.69 5.02
N GLU A 61 -2.65 0.31 5.88
CA GLU A 61 -3.89 1.10 5.97
C GLU A 61 -4.25 1.76 4.63
N MET A 62 -3.25 2.30 3.92
CA MET A 62 -3.47 2.88 2.59
C MET A 62 -3.98 1.83 1.59
N VAL A 63 -3.32 0.68 1.52
CA VAL A 63 -3.73 -0.41 0.63
C VAL A 63 -5.14 -0.90 0.99
N LYS A 64 -5.43 -1.08 2.28
CA LYS A 64 -6.76 -1.48 2.77
C LYS A 64 -7.84 -0.46 2.40
N PHE A 65 -7.54 0.82 2.51
CA PHE A 65 -8.45 1.88 2.11
C PHE A 65 -8.77 1.79 0.61
N VAL A 66 -7.76 1.65 -0.24
CA VAL A 66 -7.96 1.49 -1.69
C VAL A 66 -8.75 0.22 -1.99
N LEU A 67 -8.39 -0.93 -1.40
CA LEU A 67 -9.11 -2.19 -1.58
C LEU A 67 -10.58 -2.12 -1.16
N LYS A 68 -10.91 -1.32 -0.14
CA LYS A 68 -12.28 -1.14 0.37
C LYS A 68 -13.13 -0.24 -0.51
N HIS A 69 -12.53 0.74 -1.19
CA HIS A 69 -13.28 1.81 -1.86
C HIS A 69 -13.17 1.79 -3.39
N ALA A 70 -12.12 1.19 -3.96
CA ALA A 70 -11.92 1.14 -5.40
C ALA A 70 -12.64 -0.06 -6.03
N ARG A 71 -13.89 0.16 -6.45
CA ARG A 71 -14.80 -0.91 -6.92
C ARG A 71 -14.39 -1.54 -8.24
N VAL A 72 -13.72 -0.79 -9.11
CA VAL A 72 -13.24 -1.28 -10.41
C VAL A 72 -11.76 -1.70 -10.37
N LEU A 73 -11.18 -1.79 -9.17
CA LEU A 73 -9.77 -2.12 -9.01
C LEU A 73 -9.50 -3.55 -9.51
N GLN A 74 -8.54 -3.66 -10.41
CA GLN A 74 -8.13 -4.89 -11.07
C GLN A 74 -6.80 -5.39 -10.49
N THR A 75 -5.84 -4.49 -10.26
CA THR A 75 -4.50 -4.89 -9.82
C THR A 75 -3.92 -3.96 -8.75
N VAL A 76 -3.36 -4.56 -7.70
CA VAL A 76 -2.48 -3.90 -6.72
C VAL A 76 -1.08 -4.48 -6.89
N ILE A 77 -0.08 -3.64 -7.12
CA ILE A 77 1.32 -4.03 -7.20
C ILE A 77 2.05 -3.45 -5.99
N LEU A 78 2.64 -4.33 -5.19
CA LEU A 78 3.49 -3.97 -4.06
C LEU A 78 4.93 -4.31 -4.44
N GLU A 79 5.68 -3.31 -4.90
CA GLU A 79 7.10 -3.47 -5.18
C GLU A 79 7.86 -3.36 -3.85
N THR A 80 8.27 -4.52 -3.37
CA THR A 80 8.87 -4.71 -2.06
C THR A 80 10.31 -4.24 -2.06
N SER A 81 10.68 -3.43 -1.07
CA SER A 81 12.07 -3.03 -0.84
C SER A 81 12.54 -3.52 0.52
N TYR A 82 12.28 -4.79 0.83
CA TYR A 82 12.60 -5.32 2.15
C TYR A 82 14.10 -5.19 2.43
N THR A 83 14.44 -4.27 3.32
CA THR A 83 15.72 -4.25 4.01
C THR A 83 15.46 -4.71 5.44
N VAL A 84 16.35 -5.53 6.01
CA VAL A 84 16.25 -6.09 7.38
C VAL A 84 16.02 -4.99 8.44
N GLU A 85 16.33 -3.73 8.11
CA GLU A 85 16.12 -2.52 8.92
C GLU A 85 14.64 -2.15 9.15
N ASN A 86 13.69 -2.59 8.29
CA ASN A 86 12.33 -2.06 8.27
C ASN A 86 11.26 -2.91 8.98
N TYR A 87 11.64 -4.01 9.65
CA TYR A 87 10.75 -4.74 10.55
C TYR A 87 11.33 -4.77 11.98
N MET A 88 10.80 -3.90 12.84
CA MET A 88 10.89 -3.88 14.32
C MET A 88 12.24 -3.58 15.01
N ASP A 89 13.38 -3.32 14.33
CA ASP A 89 14.60 -2.83 15.02
C ASP A 89 15.58 -2.06 14.11
N PRO A 90 15.75 -0.73 14.30
CA PRO A 90 16.65 0.10 13.50
C PRO A 90 18.15 -0.11 13.76
N ARG A 91 18.55 -1.06 14.64
CA ARG A 91 19.97 -1.27 15.03
C ARG A 91 20.67 -2.42 14.27
N LYS A 92 20.02 -3.09 13.32
CA LYS A 92 20.59 -4.27 12.64
C LYS A 92 21.04 -3.95 11.20
N ASN A 93 22.32 -4.18 10.94
CA ASN A 93 22.98 -3.93 9.66
C ASN A 93 22.30 -4.61 8.45
N LYS A 94 22.33 -3.87 7.33
CA LYS A 94 21.94 -4.24 5.96
C LYS A 94 22.40 -5.66 5.54
N LYS A 95 21.46 -6.61 5.52
CA LYS A 95 21.60 -7.89 4.80
C LYS A 95 20.46 -8.02 3.79
N ASN A 96 20.75 -8.51 2.59
CA ASN A 96 19.72 -8.88 1.64
C ASN A 96 18.96 -10.09 2.19
N LEU A 97 17.62 -10.02 2.24
CA LEU A 97 16.81 -11.15 2.66
C LEU A 97 16.90 -12.29 1.64
N LYS A 98 16.90 -13.52 2.13
CA LYS A 98 16.78 -14.70 1.26
C LYS A 98 15.37 -14.75 0.68
N ALA A 99 15.23 -15.34 -0.51
CA ALA A 99 13.94 -15.48 -1.20
C ALA A 99 12.84 -16.09 -0.30
N LYS A 100 13.18 -17.08 0.53
CA LYS A 100 12.24 -17.70 1.49
C LYS A 100 11.71 -16.72 2.54
N GLU A 101 12.54 -15.80 3.00
CA GLU A 101 12.16 -14.79 4.00
C GLU A 101 11.25 -13.72 3.38
N VAL A 102 11.58 -13.31 2.14
CA VAL A 102 10.75 -12.41 1.32
C VAL A 102 9.37 -13.03 1.08
N GLU A 103 9.31 -14.30 0.71
CA GLU A 103 8.05 -15.01 0.49
C GLU A 103 7.21 -15.11 1.77
N ALA A 104 7.83 -15.41 2.92
CA ALA A 104 7.15 -15.44 4.21
C ALA A 104 6.56 -14.07 4.58
N LEU A 105 7.29 -12.99 4.30
CA LEU A 105 6.82 -11.63 4.56
C LEU A 105 5.67 -11.22 3.63
N ASN A 106 5.76 -11.55 2.34
CA ASN A 106 4.67 -11.36 1.37
C ASN A 106 3.39 -12.09 1.83
N LYS A 107 3.49 -13.34 2.28
CA LYS A 107 2.37 -14.11 2.83
C LYS A 107 1.75 -13.43 4.05
N LYS A 108 2.58 -12.90 4.96
CA LYS A 108 2.11 -12.16 6.14
C LYS A 108 1.35 -10.89 5.75
N ILE A 109 1.85 -10.13 4.77
CA ILE A 109 1.18 -8.94 4.25
C ILE A 109 -0.16 -9.32 3.60
N LEU A 110 -0.19 -10.37 2.76
CA LEU A 110 -1.44 -10.86 2.18
C LEU A 110 -2.45 -11.25 3.24
N MET A 111 -2.03 -11.95 4.29
CA MET A 111 -2.92 -12.32 5.39
C MET A 111 -3.49 -11.07 6.08
N GLN A 112 -2.66 -10.04 6.32
CA GLN A 112 -3.12 -8.78 6.90
C GLN A 112 -4.08 -8.00 5.99
N LEU A 113 -3.91 -8.08 4.66
CA LEU A 113 -4.80 -7.45 3.68
C LEU A 113 -6.11 -8.23 3.50
N GLY A 114 -6.04 -9.57 3.47
CA GLY A 114 -7.17 -10.48 3.28
C GLY A 114 -8.22 -10.43 4.40
N MET A 115 -7.87 -9.89 5.57
CA MET A 115 -8.84 -9.60 6.64
C MET A 115 -9.75 -8.39 6.34
N SER A 116 -9.55 -7.69 5.23
CA SER A 116 -10.31 -6.48 4.88
C SER A 116 -11.40 -6.81 3.85
N PRO A 117 -12.52 -6.08 3.82
CA PRO A 117 -13.52 -6.25 2.77
C PRO A 117 -12.96 -5.84 1.40
N TRP A 118 -13.13 -6.69 0.40
CA TRP A 118 -12.70 -6.42 -0.98
C TRP A 118 -13.83 -5.75 -1.75
N ALA A 119 -13.55 -4.62 -2.40
CA ALA A 119 -14.52 -3.93 -3.24
C ALA A 119 -14.73 -4.59 -4.61
N SER A 120 -13.78 -5.42 -5.05
CA SER A 120 -13.79 -6.10 -6.35
C SER A 120 -13.37 -7.56 -6.16
N ALA A 121 -14.25 -8.49 -6.54
CA ALA A 121 -14.03 -9.94 -6.39
C ALA A 121 -12.89 -10.48 -7.29
N GLY A 122 -12.46 -9.71 -8.30
CA GLY A 122 -11.40 -10.08 -9.23
C GLY A 122 -10.07 -9.35 -9.04
N CYS A 123 -9.92 -8.55 -7.99
CA CYS A 123 -8.69 -7.78 -7.77
C CYS A 123 -7.49 -8.68 -7.45
N ALA A 124 -6.40 -8.57 -8.22
CA ALA A 124 -5.17 -9.31 -7.96
C ALA A 124 -4.16 -8.45 -7.17
N VAL A 125 -3.72 -8.93 -6.01
CA VAL A 125 -2.58 -8.36 -5.27
C VAL A 125 -1.31 -9.11 -5.67
N LYS A 126 -0.37 -8.39 -6.28
CA LYS A 126 0.90 -8.92 -6.78
C LYS A 126 2.06 -8.27 -6.04
N PHE A 127 3.11 -9.05 -5.80
CA PHE A 127 4.39 -8.53 -5.30
C PHE A 127 5.40 -8.52 -6.43
N SER A 128 6.20 -7.47 -6.48
CA SER A 128 7.40 -7.42 -7.32
C SER A 128 8.63 -7.10 -6.46
N SER A 129 9.80 -7.48 -6.96
CA SER A 129 11.10 -7.09 -6.42
C SER A 129 11.78 -6.13 -7.39
N SER A 130 12.40 -5.08 -6.87
CA SER A 130 13.34 -4.25 -7.61
C SER A 130 14.63 -5.00 -7.94
#